data_AF-A0A8J7K7N8-F1
#
_entry.id   AF-A0A8J7K7N8-F1
#
_cell.length_a   1.000
_cell.length_b   1.000
_cell.length_c   1.000
_cell.angle_alpha   90.00
_cell.angle_beta   90.00
_cell.angle_gamma   90.00
#
_symmetry.space_group_name_H-M   'P 1'
#
loop_
_entity.id
_entity.type
_entity.pdbx_description
1 polymer ?
#
loop_
_entity_poly.entity_id
_entity_poly.type
_entity_poly.pdbx_seq_one_letter_code
_entity_poly.pdbx_strand_id
1 'polypeptide(L)' 'MNAHKLAATLMEDGTLVLKGLPFHAGDTVEIIILEQPKEERPRQASPGDYPLQGTVLRYDDPFEPAVPAEDWEVLK' A
#
# COMPACT_ATOMS: atom_id res chain seq x y z
N MET A 1 16.92 10.85 -5.92
CA MET A 1 16.10 11.68 -5.00
C MET A 1 15.58 10.76 -3.92
N ASN A 2 15.93 11.00 -2.65
CA ASN A 2 15.43 10.20 -1.52
C ASN A 2 14.22 10.94 -0.94
N ALA A 3 13.05 10.32 -0.98
CA ALA A 3 11.81 10.92 -0.49
C ALA A 3 11.38 10.24 0.81
N HIS A 4 11.15 11.03 1.85
CA HIS A 4 10.58 10.56 3.11
C HIS A 4 9.10 10.92 3.15
N LYS A 5 8.22 9.91 3.21
CA LYS A 5 6.77 10.10 3.34
C LYS A 5 6.36 10.03 4.80
N LEU A 6 5.68 11.07 5.28
CA LEU A 6 5.03 11.10 6.59
C LEU A 6 3.54 11.40 6.38
N ALA A 7 2.67 10.72 7.12
CA ALA A 7 1.26 11.09 7.20
C ALA A 7 1.05 11.96 8.44
N ALA A 8 0.44 13.13 8.26
CA ALA A 8 0.14 14.04 9.35
C ALA A 8 -1.21 14.72 9.09
N THR A 9 -2.00 14.89 10.14
CA THR A 9 -3.29 15.57 10.08
C THR A 9 -3.08 17.07 10.26
N LEU A 10 -3.68 17.87 9.39
CA LEU A 10 -3.66 19.32 9.51
C LEU A 10 -4.45 19.75 10.76
N MET A 11 -3.90 20.65 11.56
CA MET A 11 -4.61 21.23 12.70
C MET A 11 -5.72 22.18 12.19
N GLU A 12 -6.74 22.45 13.03
CA GLU A 12 -7.89 23.29 12.64
C GLU A 12 -7.50 24.71 12.21
N ASP A 13 -6.37 25.20 12.72
CA ASP A 13 -5.78 26.50 12.38
C ASP A 13 -5.02 26.50 11.04
N GLY A 14 -4.95 25.36 10.36
CA GLY A 14 -4.21 25.19 9.11
C GLY A 14 -2.70 25.00 9.30
N THR A 15 -2.22 24.80 10.52
CA THR A 15 -0.79 24.61 10.82
C THR A 15 -0.40 23.13 10.74
N LEU A 16 0.78 22.84 10.17
CA LEU A 16 1.39 21.51 10.14
C LEU A 16 2.77 21.54 10.82
N VAL A 17 2.98 20.71 11.84
CA VAL A 17 4.27 20.62 12.57
C VAL A 17 4.90 19.26 12.33
N LEU A 18 5.98 19.22 11.54
CA LEU A 18 6.78 18.02 11.29
C LEU A 18 7.92 17.94 12.31
N LYS A 19 8.04 16.81 13.04
CA LYS A 19 9.09 16.58 14.04
C LYS A 19 9.89 15.32 13.71
N GLY A 20 11.18 15.34 14.05
CA GLY A 20 12.06 14.15 13.93
C GLY A 20 12.39 13.75 12.49
N LEU A 21 12.43 14.70 11.56
CA LEU A 21 12.85 14.41 10.19
C LEU A 21 14.34 13.99 10.17
N PRO A 22 14.74 13.01 9.34
CA PRO A 22 16.10 12.49 9.28
C PRO A 22 17.03 13.41 8.45
N PHE A 23 16.99 14.71 8.72
CA PHE A 23 17.82 15.73 8.08
C PHE A 23 18.69 16.44 9.10
N HIS A 24 19.83 16.94 8.67
CA HIS A 24 20.77 17.66 9.51
C HIS A 24 20.61 19.17 9.35
N ALA A 25 21.13 19.92 10.32
CA ALA A 25 21.14 21.37 10.23
C ALA A 25 21.99 21.83 9.02
N GLY A 26 21.40 22.65 8.16
CA GLY A 26 22.05 23.14 6.94
C GLY A 26 21.66 22.40 5.67
N ASP A 27 20.92 21.29 5.78
CA ASP A 27 20.41 20.59 4.60
C ASP A 27 19.30 21.40 3.92
N THR A 28 19.41 21.59 2.60
CA THR A 28 18.31 22.10 1.77
C THR A 28 17.31 20.98 1.53
N VAL A 29 16.09 21.15 2.02
CA VAL A 29 15.00 20.17 1.88
C VAL A 29 13.85 20.74 1.04
N GLU A 30 13.27 19.89 0.19
CA GLU A 30 12.05 20.19 -0.57
C GLU A 30 10.87 19.46 0.07
N ILE A 31 9.74 20.15 0.24
CA ILE A 31 8.54 19.60 0.87
C ILE A 31 7.41 19.61 -0.16
N ILE A 32 6.81 18.46 -0.41
CA ILE A 32 5.63 18.31 -1.26
C ILE A 32 4.46 17.85 -0.37
N ILE A 33 3.41 18.67 -0.31
CA ILE A 33 2.19 18.36 0.43
C ILE A 33 1.14 17.87 -0.56
N LEU A 34 0.66 16.64 -0.37
CA LEU A 34 -0.42 16.07 -1.16
C LEU A 34 -1.62 15.85 -0.25
N GLU A 35 -2.79 16.33 -0.64
CA GLU A 35 -4.03 15.94 0.01
C GLU A 35 -4.21 14.44 -0.21
N GLN A 36 -4.26 13.67 0.88
CA GLN A 36 -4.66 12.28 0.75
C GLN A 36 -6.16 12.27 0.47
N PRO A 37 -6.61 11.52 -0.56
CA PRO A 37 -8.04 11.28 -0.71
C PRO A 37 -8.52 10.75 0.63
N LYS A 38 -9.54 11.41 1.18
CA LYS A 38 -10.25 10.92 2.35
C LYS A 38 -10.64 9.50 1.97
N GLU A 39 -9.96 8.50 2.52
CA GLU A 39 -10.32 7.10 2.27
C GLU A 39 -11.82 7.07 2.49
N GLU A 40 -12.58 6.86 1.42
CA GLU A 40 -13.97 6.52 1.55
C GLU A 40 -13.92 5.36 2.53
N ARG A 41 -14.41 5.59 3.76
CA ARG A 41 -14.44 4.61 4.84
C ARG A 41 -14.59 3.27 4.17
N PRO A 42 -13.60 2.35 4.26
CA PRO A 42 -13.58 1.15 3.44
C PRO A 42 -14.99 0.63 3.43
N ARG A 43 -15.62 0.71 2.26
CA ARG A 43 -17.07 0.51 2.10
C ARG A 43 -17.34 -0.76 2.88
N GLN A 44 -18.15 -0.67 3.95
CA GLN A 44 -18.35 -1.82 4.83
C GLN A 44 -18.66 -2.99 3.92
N ALA A 45 -17.73 -3.95 3.90
CA ALA A 45 -17.76 -5.03 2.94
C ALA A 45 -19.14 -5.67 3.08
N SER A 46 -19.95 -5.57 2.04
CA SER A 46 -21.25 -6.20 2.04
C SER A 46 -21.00 -7.71 2.10
N PRO A 47 -21.84 -8.48 2.81
CA PRO A 47 -21.76 -9.94 2.75
C PRO A 47 -21.85 -10.38 1.27
N GLY A 48 -20.72 -10.76 0.68
CA GLY A 48 -20.58 -11.01 -0.76
C GLY A 48 -19.37 -10.37 -1.43
N ASP A 49 -18.80 -9.30 -0.87
CA ASP A 49 -17.65 -8.59 -1.47
C ASP A 49 -16.37 -9.43 -1.41
N TYR A 50 -16.26 -10.28 -0.38
CA TYR A 50 -15.11 -11.16 -0.17
C TYR A 50 -15.57 -12.58 0.15
N PRO A 51 -15.96 -13.38 -0.86
CA PRO A 51 -16.52 -14.73 -0.66
C PRO A 51 -15.54 -15.71 0.02
N LEU A 52 -14.24 -15.41 -0.03
CA LEU A 52 -13.19 -16.20 0.61
C LEU A 52 -12.76 -15.65 1.99
N GLN A 53 -13.36 -14.56 2.46
CA GLN A 53 -12.99 -13.98 3.76
C GLN A 53 -13.42 -14.93 4.90
N GLY A 54 -12.45 -15.35 5.70
CA GLY A 54 -12.68 -16.30 6.80
C GLY A 54 -12.64 -17.78 6.40
N THR A 55 -12.42 -18.09 5.12
CA THR A 55 -12.14 -19.47 4.70
C THR A 55 -10.65 -19.76 4.86
N VAL A 56 -10.32 -21.00 5.22
CA VAL A 56 -8.94 -21.48 5.25
C VAL A 56 -8.59 -21.99 3.86
N LEU A 57 -7.81 -21.21 3.11
CA LEU A 57 -7.25 -21.64 1.83
C LEU A 57 -6.06 -22.57 2.09
N ARG A 58 -6.22 -23.86 1.79
CA ARG A 58 -5.13 -24.84 1.83
C ARG A 58 -4.63 -25.07 0.41
N TYR A 59 -3.34 -24.85 0.20
CA TYR A 59 -2.66 -25.21 -1.04
C TYR A 59 -1.91 -26.51 -0.77
N ASP A 60 -2.32 -27.59 -1.42
CA ASP A 60 -1.70 -28.90 -1.22
C ASP A 60 -0.28 -28.91 -1.84
N ASP A 61 -0.11 -28.36 -3.04
CA ASP A 61 1.18 -28.23 -3.73
C ASP A 61 1.33 -26.82 -4.36
N PRO A 62 1.64 -25.78 -3.57
CA PRO A 62 1.60 -24.38 -4.02
C PRO A 62 2.67 -24.00 -5.06
N PHE A 63 3.65 -24.86 -5.27
CA PHE A 63 4.77 -24.63 -6.18
C PHE A 63 4.67 -25.44 -7.48
N GLU A 64 3.66 -26.29 -7.61
CA GLU A 64 3.44 -27.01 -8.86
C GLU A 64 2.98 -26.04 -9.96
N PRO A 65 3.40 -26.27 -11.22
CA PRO A 65 2.93 -25.46 -12.33
C PRO A 65 1.40 -25.47 -12.43
N ALA A 66 0.82 -24.29 -12.64
CA ALA A 66 -0.63 -24.16 -12.85
C ALA A 66 -1.13 -24.84 -14.15
N VAL A 67 -0.21 -25.14 -15.07
CA VAL A 67 -0.48 -25.79 -16.35
C VAL A 67 0.56 -26.88 -16.63
N PRO A 68 0.19 -27.95 -17.35
CA PRO A 68 1.13 -28.98 -17.81
C PRO A 68 2.32 -28.38 -18.57
N ALA A 69 3.48 -29.05 -18.52
CA ALA A 69 4.70 -28.60 -19.20
C ALA A 69 4.52 -28.38 -20.72
N GLU A 70 3.65 -29.19 -21.35
CA GLU A 70 3.29 -29.09 -22.78
C GLU A 70 2.62 -27.77 -23.17
N ASP A 71 2.00 -27.08 -22.22
CA ASP A 71 1.36 -25.78 -22.44
C ASP A 71 2.35 -24.61 -22.33
N TRP A 72 3.63 -24.86 -22.01
CA TRP A 72 4.64 -23.82 -21.91
C TRP A 72 5.15 -23.43 -23.30
N GLU A 73 4.89 -22.19 -23.72
CA GLU A 73 5.32 -21.66 -25.03
C GLU A 73 6.84 -21.71 -25.27
N VAL A 74 7.65 -21.72 -24.20
CA VAL A 74 9.13 -21.81 -24.31
C VAL A 74 9.63 -23.20 -24.71
N LEU A 75 8.79 -24.24 -24.57
CA LEU A 75 9.13 -25.62 -24.93
C LEU A 75 8.61 -26.02 -26.33
N LYS A 76 8.02 -25.08 -27.07
CA LYS A 76 7.58 -25.26 -28.46
C LYS A 76 8.67 -24.89 -29.47
#